data_AF-X1JEJ7-F1
#
_entry.id   AF-X1JEJ7-F1
#
_cell.length_a   1.000
_cell.length_b   1.000
_cell.length_c   1.000
_cell.angle_alpha   90.00
_cell.angle_beta   90.00
_cell.angle_gamma   90.00
#
_symmetry.space_group_name_H-M   'P 1'
#
loop_
_entity.id
_entity.type
_entity.pdbx_description
1 polymer ?
#
loop_
_entity_poly.entity_id
_entity_poly.type
_entity_poly.pdbx_seq_one_letter_code
_entity_poly.pdbx_strand_id
1 'polypeptide(L)'
;APIADSPAAKAGIKAGDVILEIDGIPTEGMSVTEAVLSIRGPKGTSVRLRILHQGETGPEQLGIKQWEVMEEIEIVRAEIELPSVRFEMREDIGYINITYFSERTDEELSSALQSITQEGATGIILDLRSNSGGLLQTVVDVTSHFLNEEVVVINVVDSQGKHTATKVKPSRIATDLPLVVLVDSYTASGSEVLAGALQDYARATIAGTTTYGKG
;
A
#
# COMPACT_ATOMS: atom_id res chain seq x y z
N ALA A 1 1.29 -15.11 5.61
CA ALA A 1 2.69 -15.08 6.07
C ALA A 1 3.00 -13.67 6.58
N PRO A 2 3.79 -13.51 7.65
CA PRO A 2 4.14 -12.19 8.15
C PRO A 2 5.02 -11.43 7.15
N ILE A 3 4.91 -10.11 7.17
CA ILE A 3 5.75 -9.22 6.37
C ILE A 3 7.19 -9.31 6.87
N ALA A 4 8.18 -9.34 5.97
CA ALA A 4 9.60 -9.33 6.35
C ALA A 4 9.92 -8.12 7.25
N ASP A 5 10.75 -8.33 8.27
CA ASP A 5 11.12 -7.31 9.28
C ASP A 5 9.97 -6.72 10.13
N SER A 6 8.74 -7.21 9.97
CA SER A 6 7.61 -6.81 10.80
C SER A 6 7.74 -7.30 12.25
N PRO A 7 7.00 -6.70 13.20
CA PRO A 7 6.94 -7.20 14.57
C PRO A 7 6.57 -8.68 14.66
N ALA A 8 5.63 -9.15 13.85
CA ALA A 8 5.22 -10.55 13.82
C ALA A 8 6.34 -11.48 13.33
N ALA A 9 7.07 -11.10 12.28
CA ALA A 9 8.21 -11.88 11.79
C ALA A 9 9.35 -11.93 12.83
N LYS A 10 9.65 -10.79 13.48
CA LYS A 10 10.66 -10.70 14.55
C LYS A 10 10.29 -11.50 15.79
N ALA A 11 8.99 -11.62 16.07
CA ALA A 11 8.46 -12.40 17.17
C ALA A 11 8.37 -13.91 16.87
N GLY A 12 8.73 -14.35 15.66
CA GLY A 12 8.82 -15.77 15.32
C GLY A 12 7.57 -16.38 14.68
N ILE A 13 6.56 -15.57 14.35
CA ILE A 13 5.39 -16.02 13.58
C ILE A 13 5.85 -16.51 12.19
N LYS A 14 5.27 -17.60 11.71
CA LYS A 14 5.58 -18.23 10.42
C LYS A 14 4.34 -18.31 9.53
N ALA A 15 4.60 -18.57 8.25
CA ALA A 15 3.52 -18.88 7.32
C ALA A 15 2.92 -20.25 7.71
N GLY A 16 1.59 -20.31 7.82
CA GLY A 16 0.88 -21.53 8.18
C GLY A 16 0.46 -21.62 9.64
N ASP A 17 0.93 -20.71 10.50
CA ASP A 17 0.53 -20.69 11.90
C ASP A 17 -0.97 -20.42 12.05
N VAL A 18 -1.59 -21.11 13.01
CA VAL A 18 -2.99 -20.94 13.38
C VAL A 18 -3.05 -20.14 14.69
N ILE A 19 -3.73 -19.00 14.67
CA ILE A 19 -3.95 -18.18 15.87
C ILE A 19 -5.16 -18.73 16.62
N LEU A 20 -4.96 -19.21 17.84
CA LEU A 20 -5.96 -19.83 18.70
C LEU A 20 -6.54 -18.85 19.73
N GLU A 21 -5.73 -17.93 20.24
CA GLU A 21 -6.17 -16.87 21.16
C GLU A 21 -5.50 -15.54 20.86
N ILE A 22 -6.23 -14.44 21.12
CA ILE A 22 -5.73 -13.06 21.07
C ILE A 22 -5.98 -12.43 22.45
N ASP A 23 -4.92 -12.05 23.15
CA ASP A 23 -4.94 -11.52 24.52
C ASP A 23 -5.72 -12.41 25.51
N GLY A 24 -5.69 -13.74 25.29
CA GLY A 24 -6.39 -14.74 26.10
C GLY A 24 -7.85 -14.99 25.69
N ILE A 25 -8.32 -14.35 24.62
CA ILE A 25 -9.67 -14.55 24.06
C ILE A 25 -9.58 -15.56 22.91
N PRO A 26 -10.30 -16.70 22.96
CA PRO A 26 -10.33 -17.69 21.87
C PRO A 26 -10.78 -17.09 20.55
N THR A 27 -10.11 -17.44 19.46
CA THR A 27 -10.46 -17.01 18.09
C THR A 27 -11.55 -17.87 17.45
N GLU A 28 -11.95 -18.97 18.09
CA GLU A 28 -13.02 -19.84 17.60
C GLU A 28 -14.34 -19.05 17.49
N GLY A 29 -14.92 -19.03 16.29
CA GLY A 29 -16.13 -18.27 16.00
C GLY A 29 -15.92 -16.78 15.70
N MET A 30 -14.70 -16.25 15.81
CA MET A 30 -14.40 -14.88 15.34
C MET A 30 -14.33 -14.84 13.81
N SER A 31 -14.86 -13.76 13.22
CA SER A 31 -14.57 -13.42 11.83
C SER A 31 -13.12 -12.94 11.67
N VAL A 32 -12.60 -13.04 10.44
CA VAL A 32 -11.27 -12.52 10.09
C VAL A 32 -11.15 -11.03 10.43
N THR A 33 -12.21 -10.26 10.18
CA THR A 33 -12.24 -8.83 10.47
C THR A 33 -12.13 -8.55 11.97
N GLU A 34 -12.86 -9.29 12.81
CA GLU A 34 -12.79 -9.15 14.27
C GLU A 34 -11.41 -9.51 14.79
N ALA A 35 -10.82 -10.62 14.31
CA ALA A 35 -9.46 -11.00 14.68
C ALA A 35 -8.44 -9.90 14.31
N VAL A 36 -8.55 -9.32 13.11
CA VAL A 36 -7.69 -8.20 12.68
C VAL A 36 -7.85 -6.99 13.59
N LEU A 37 -9.07 -6.64 14.00
CA LEU A 37 -9.33 -5.52 14.90
C LEU A 37 -8.76 -5.75 16.30
N SER A 38 -8.81 -6.98 16.82
CA SER A 38 -8.23 -7.34 18.12
C SER A 38 -6.70 -7.36 18.10
N ILE A 39 -6.09 -7.77 16.97
CA ILE A 39 -4.64 -7.77 16.80
C ILE A 39 -4.11 -6.33 16.64
N ARG A 40 -4.85 -5.46 15.96
CA ARG A 40 -4.49 -4.04 15.79
C ARG A 40 -4.66 -3.27 17.09
N GLY A 41 -3.92 -2.17 17.21
CA GLY A 41 -3.92 -1.32 18.39
C GLY A 41 -2.84 -0.25 18.31
N PRO A 42 -2.75 0.64 19.32
CA PRO A 42 -1.81 1.75 19.30
C PRO A 42 -0.36 1.28 19.22
N LYS A 43 0.47 2.01 18.46
CA LYS A 43 1.92 1.78 18.36
C LYS A 43 2.56 1.76 19.76
N GLY A 44 3.44 0.79 19.99
CA GLY A 44 4.12 0.57 21.27
C GLY A 44 3.35 -0.24 22.31
N THR A 45 2.09 -0.58 22.06
CA THR A 45 1.34 -1.52 22.92
C THR A 45 1.60 -2.97 22.51
N SER A 46 1.45 -3.92 23.43
CA SER A 46 1.61 -5.35 23.13
C SER A 46 0.29 -6.04 22.81
N VAL A 47 0.36 -7.10 21.99
CA VAL A 47 -0.68 -8.12 21.84
C VAL A 47 -0.07 -9.49 22.11
N ARG A 48 -0.78 -10.35 22.85
CA ARG A 48 -0.38 -11.76 23.05
C ARG A 48 -1.17 -12.65 22.10
N LEU A 49 -0.47 -13.45 21.31
CA LEU A 49 -1.09 -14.45 20.43
C LEU A 49 -0.71 -15.84 20.92
N ARG A 50 -1.70 -16.71 21.11
CA ARG A 50 -1.45 -18.15 21.27
C ARG A 50 -1.56 -18.80 19.91
N ILE A 51 -0.49 -19.43 19.45
CA ILE A 51 -0.39 -19.98 18.10
C ILE A 51 -0.09 -21.48 18.09
N LEU A 52 -0.36 -22.11 16.96
CA LEU A 52 0.06 -23.46 16.62
C LEU A 52 0.82 -23.43 15.29
N HIS A 53 2.08 -23.90 15.27
CA HIS A 53 2.92 -23.91 14.07
C HIS A 53 2.50 -25.01 13.07
N GLN A 54 2.62 -24.72 11.77
CA GLN A 54 2.33 -25.71 10.74
C GLN A 54 3.38 -26.83 10.72
N GLY A 55 2.94 -28.09 10.87
CA GLY A 55 3.80 -29.27 10.80
C GLY A 55 4.18 -29.87 12.16
N GLU A 56 3.80 -29.22 13.26
CA GLU A 56 3.65 -29.92 14.53
C GLU A 56 2.44 -30.85 14.38
N THR A 57 2.73 -32.13 14.15
CA THR A 57 1.73 -33.20 14.08
C THR A 57 0.75 -33.00 15.22
N GLY A 58 -0.55 -32.97 14.87
CA GLY A 58 -1.60 -32.72 15.84
C GLY A 58 -1.39 -33.57 17.10
N PRO A 59 -1.80 -33.06 18.28
CA PRO A 59 -1.48 -33.60 19.60
C PRO A 59 -1.76 -35.12 19.72
N GLU A 60 -2.74 -35.56 18.95
CA GLU A 60 -3.27 -36.91 18.86
C GLU A 60 -2.26 -37.94 18.30
N GLN A 61 -1.35 -37.53 17.42
CA GLN A 61 -0.36 -38.43 16.81
C GLN A 61 0.90 -38.62 17.67
N LEU A 62 1.21 -37.69 18.58
CA LEU A 62 2.39 -37.75 19.45
C LEU A 62 2.08 -38.18 20.89
N GLY A 63 0.81 -38.34 21.27
CA GLY A 63 0.42 -38.59 22.66
C GLY A 63 0.75 -37.42 23.60
N ILE A 64 1.00 -36.25 23.02
CA ILE A 64 1.32 -34.97 23.67
C ILE A 64 0.00 -34.21 23.83
N LYS A 65 -0.24 -33.57 24.97
CA LYS A 65 -1.49 -32.82 25.14
C LYS A 65 -1.47 -31.56 24.27
N GLN A 66 -2.62 -31.16 23.73
CA GLN A 66 -2.73 -30.05 22.77
C GLN A 66 -2.15 -28.71 23.24
N TRP A 67 -2.08 -28.50 24.56
CA TRP A 67 -1.50 -27.30 25.15
C TRP A 67 0.03 -27.32 25.26
N GLU A 68 0.69 -28.45 25.05
CA GLU A 68 2.17 -28.59 25.11
C GLU A 68 2.87 -28.19 23.80
N VAL A 69 2.10 -27.99 22.71
CA VAL A 69 2.56 -27.52 21.38
C VAL A 69 2.12 -26.08 21.07
N MET A 70 1.43 -25.42 22.01
CA MET A 70 1.04 -24.03 21.82
C MET A 70 2.16 -23.10 22.28
N GLU A 71 2.52 -22.15 21.43
CA GLU A 71 3.43 -21.07 21.79
C GLU A 71 2.63 -19.80 22.04
N GLU A 72 2.89 -19.13 23.16
CA GLU A 72 2.37 -17.78 23.41
C GLU A 72 3.44 -16.76 23.04
N ILE A 73 3.12 -15.91 22.07
CA ILE A 73 4.03 -14.91 21.53
C ILE A 73 3.49 -13.52 21.85
N GLU A 74 4.29 -12.73 22.55
CA GLU A 74 4.03 -11.31 22.75
C GLU A 74 4.62 -10.50 21.60
N ILE A 75 3.78 -9.72 20.93
CA ILE A 75 4.17 -8.87 19.80
C ILE A 75 3.95 -7.41 20.20
N VAL A 76 5.02 -6.62 20.19
CA VAL A 76 4.91 -5.17 20.35
C VAL A 76 4.41 -4.59 19.03
N ARG A 77 3.22 -3.97 19.05
CA ARG A 77 2.63 -3.33 17.89
C ARG A 77 3.54 -2.22 17.41
N ALA A 78 3.96 -2.31 16.16
CA ALA A 78 4.67 -1.25 15.48
C ALA A 78 3.93 -0.89 14.20
N GLU A 79 4.17 0.33 13.77
CA GLU A 79 3.83 0.74 12.42
C GLU A 79 4.72 -0.01 11.45
N ILE A 80 4.11 -0.80 10.56
CA ILE A 80 4.82 -1.50 9.51
C ILE A 80 4.84 -0.56 8.31
N GLU A 81 5.99 0.06 8.09
CA GLU A 81 6.21 0.94 6.95
C GLU A 81 6.56 0.09 5.73
N LEU A 82 5.53 -0.36 5.03
CA LEU A 82 5.72 -0.96 3.70
C LEU A 82 6.08 0.15 2.71
N PRO A 83 7.10 -0.05 1.86
CA PRO A 83 7.38 0.90 0.79
C PRO A 83 6.15 1.01 -0.10
N SER A 84 5.71 2.24 -0.33
CA SER A 84 4.54 2.55 -1.14
C SER A 84 4.87 2.61 -2.63
N VAL A 85 6.15 2.84 -2.96
CA VAL A 85 6.68 2.83 -4.32
C VAL A 85 7.68 1.69 -4.48
N ARG A 86 7.53 0.91 -5.54
CA ARG A 86 8.52 -0.03 -6.04
C ARG A 86 9.01 0.44 -7.40
N PHE A 87 10.30 0.28 -7.64
CA PHE A 87 10.96 0.73 -8.86
C PHE A 87 11.88 -0.38 -9.39
N GLU A 88 11.85 -0.59 -10.70
CA GLU A 88 12.85 -1.36 -11.43
C GLU A 88 13.02 -0.80 -12.87
N MET A 89 14.22 -0.93 -13.43
CA MET A 89 14.44 -0.73 -14.86
C MET A 89 14.07 -1.99 -15.63
N ARG A 90 13.31 -1.82 -16.71
CA ARG A 90 13.00 -2.87 -17.69
C ARG A 90 13.54 -2.42 -19.04
N GLU A 91 14.74 -2.89 -19.37
CA GLU A 91 15.51 -2.38 -20.50
C GLU A 91 15.74 -0.86 -20.34
N ASP A 92 15.19 -0.04 -21.24
CA ASP A 92 15.27 1.43 -21.19
C ASP A 92 14.01 2.09 -20.59
N ILE A 93 13.08 1.31 -20.03
CA ILE A 93 11.84 1.81 -19.44
C ILE A 93 11.89 1.74 -17.92
N GLY A 94 11.60 2.86 -17.26
CA GLY A 94 11.40 2.91 -15.81
C GLY A 94 10.02 2.35 -15.44
N TYR A 95 9.97 1.22 -14.75
CA TYR A 95 8.73 0.67 -14.21
C TYR A 95 8.58 1.09 -12.75
N ILE A 96 7.52 1.85 -12.45
CA ILE A 96 7.20 2.35 -11.11
C ILE A 96 5.84 1.82 -10.71
N ASN A 97 5.76 1.09 -9.60
CA ASN A 97 4.51 0.63 -9.03
C ASN A 97 4.21 1.36 -7.73
N ILE A 98 3.09 2.08 -7.68
CA ILE A 98 2.58 2.72 -6.45
C ILE A 98 1.44 1.86 -5.91
N THR A 99 1.64 1.22 -4.76
CA THR A 99 0.64 0.29 -4.19
C THR A 99 -0.43 0.98 -3.35
N TYR A 100 -0.12 2.14 -2.77
CA TYR A 100 -1.03 2.97 -1.96
C TYR A 100 -0.43 4.38 -1.81
N PHE A 101 -1.25 5.41 -1.59
CA PHE A 101 -0.77 6.78 -1.32
C PHE A 101 -0.64 7.06 0.18
N SER A 102 0.58 6.93 0.71
CA SER A 102 0.96 7.23 2.10
C SER A 102 1.67 8.58 2.22
N GLU A 103 2.05 8.99 3.44
CA GLU A 103 2.81 10.24 3.64
C GLU A 103 4.21 10.19 3.00
N ARG A 104 4.75 8.99 2.75
CA ARG A 104 6.12 8.78 2.22
C ARG A 104 6.19 8.65 0.70
N THR A 105 5.04 8.47 0.04
CA THR A 105 4.99 8.13 -1.40
C THR A 105 5.66 9.18 -2.28
N ASP A 106 5.52 10.47 -1.94
CA ASP A 106 6.13 11.58 -2.69
C ASP A 106 7.68 11.50 -2.68
N GLU A 107 8.26 11.23 -1.52
CA GLU A 107 9.72 11.09 -1.36
C GLU A 107 10.25 9.81 -2.01
N GLU A 108 9.53 8.70 -1.86
CA GLU A 108 9.89 7.43 -2.50
C GLU A 108 9.80 7.53 -4.03
N LEU A 109 8.78 8.20 -4.56
CA LEU A 109 8.63 8.47 -5.99
C LEU A 109 9.71 9.41 -6.50
N SER A 110 10.00 10.50 -5.78
CA SER A 110 11.10 11.42 -6.11
C SER A 110 12.42 10.68 -6.29
N SER A 111 12.71 9.76 -5.37
CA SER A 111 13.92 8.92 -5.42
C SER A 111 13.91 8.00 -6.63
N ALA A 112 12.79 7.32 -6.92
CA ALA A 112 12.64 6.48 -8.10
C ALA A 112 12.81 7.27 -9.41
N LEU A 113 12.20 8.45 -9.51
CA LEU A 113 12.29 9.34 -10.68
C LEU A 113 13.73 9.83 -10.91
N GLN A 114 14.47 10.10 -9.83
CA GLN A 114 15.88 10.44 -9.93
C GLN A 114 16.71 9.27 -10.45
N SER A 115 16.47 8.05 -9.95
CA SER A 115 17.16 6.84 -10.40
C SER A 115 16.92 6.55 -11.89
N ILE A 116 15.66 6.52 -12.36
CA ILE A 116 15.37 6.27 -13.78
C ILE A 116 16.02 7.30 -14.72
N THR A 117 16.12 8.56 -14.27
CA THR A 117 16.75 9.62 -15.06
C THR A 117 18.26 9.41 -15.16
N GLN A 118 18.90 9.01 -14.06
CA GLN A 118 20.33 8.69 -14.04
C GLN A 118 20.66 7.43 -14.85
N GLU A 119 19.75 6.46 -14.86
CA GLU A 119 19.87 5.21 -15.62
C GLU A 119 19.50 5.37 -17.11
N GLY A 120 19.11 6.58 -17.54
CA GLY A 120 18.89 6.91 -18.95
C GLY A 120 17.57 6.38 -19.51
N ALA A 121 16.53 6.28 -18.69
CA ALA A 121 15.22 5.81 -19.14
C ALA A 121 14.64 6.67 -20.26
N THR A 122 14.05 6.03 -21.26
CA THR A 122 13.40 6.67 -22.42
C THR A 122 11.90 6.87 -22.20
N GLY A 123 11.32 6.24 -21.17
CA GLY A 123 9.92 6.31 -20.82
C GLY A 123 9.62 5.70 -19.45
N ILE A 124 8.38 5.90 -18.99
CA ILE A 124 7.90 5.45 -17.69
C ILE A 124 6.62 4.64 -17.85
N ILE A 125 6.55 3.50 -17.17
CA ILE A 125 5.30 2.80 -16.89
C ILE A 125 4.97 3.04 -15.42
N LEU A 126 3.89 3.76 -15.15
CA LEU A 126 3.35 3.98 -13.82
C LEU A 126 2.20 3.00 -13.57
N ASP A 127 2.43 2.01 -12.72
CA ASP A 127 1.47 0.96 -12.41
C ASP A 127 0.66 1.27 -11.14
N LEU A 128 -0.62 1.59 -11.34
CA LEU A 128 -1.61 1.88 -10.31
C LEU A 128 -2.66 0.76 -10.18
N ARG A 129 -2.44 -0.40 -10.80
CA ARG A 129 -3.34 -1.55 -10.68
C ARG A 129 -3.45 -1.98 -9.22
N SER A 130 -4.68 -2.28 -8.79
CA SER A 130 -4.98 -2.67 -7.41
C SER A 130 -4.62 -1.64 -6.33
N ASN A 131 -4.35 -0.39 -6.71
CA ASN A 131 -4.16 0.70 -5.77
C ASN A 131 -5.52 1.37 -5.46
N SER A 132 -6.00 1.17 -4.23
CA SER A 132 -7.28 1.69 -3.74
C SER A 132 -7.29 3.19 -3.39
N GLY A 133 -6.19 3.91 -3.66
CA GLY A 133 -6.03 5.33 -3.38
C GLY A 133 -5.21 5.59 -2.13
N GLY A 134 -5.59 6.60 -1.35
CA GLY A 134 -4.92 6.96 -0.11
C GLY A 134 -5.06 8.45 0.18
N LEU A 135 -4.02 9.05 0.75
CA LEU A 135 -4.05 10.45 1.17
C LEU A 135 -4.16 11.38 -0.04
N LEU A 136 -5.22 12.19 -0.08
CA LEU A 136 -5.47 13.11 -1.19
C LEU A 136 -4.32 14.11 -1.37
N GLN A 137 -3.71 14.56 -0.27
CA GLN A 137 -2.59 15.49 -0.35
C GLN A 137 -1.38 14.86 -1.05
N THR A 138 -1.02 13.62 -0.66
CA THR A 138 0.01 12.84 -1.35
C THR A 138 -0.28 12.67 -2.82
N VAL A 139 -1.54 12.42 -3.21
CA VAL A 139 -1.92 12.29 -4.63
C VAL A 139 -1.61 13.57 -5.41
N VAL A 140 -1.90 14.74 -4.84
CA VAL A 140 -1.59 16.04 -5.45
C VAL A 140 -0.07 16.21 -5.59
N ASP A 141 0.68 15.89 -4.54
CA ASP A 141 2.14 16.02 -4.53
C ASP A 141 2.76 15.06 -5.57
N VAL A 142 2.33 13.79 -5.60
CA VAL A 142 2.69 12.80 -6.64
C VAL A 142 2.36 13.28 -8.05
N THR A 143 1.17 13.84 -8.26
CA THR A 143 0.74 14.36 -9.58
C THR A 143 1.64 15.50 -10.05
N SER A 144 2.17 16.28 -9.11
CA SER A 144 3.02 17.44 -9.38
C SER A 144 4.39 17.08 -9.99
N HIS A 145 4.82 15.82 -9.89
CA HIS A 145 6.02 15.35 -10.61
C HIS A 145 5.85 15.29 -12.13
N PHE A 146 4.61 15.24 -12.62
CA PHE A 146 4.29 14.96 -14.01
C PHE A 146 3.58 16.10 -14.73
N LEU A 147 3.07 17.10 -14.01
CA LEU A 147 2.27 18.21 -14.54
C LEU A 147 2.81 19.57 -14.08
N ASN A 148 2.60 20.60 -14.91
CA ASN A 148 3.11 21.96 -14.70
C ASN A 148 2.25 22.77 -13.71
N GLU A 149 2.87 23.76 -13.04
CA GLU A 149 2.40 24.52 -11.85
C GLU A 149 1.06 25.29 -11.94
N GLU A 150 0.27 25.15 -13.01
CA GLU A 150 -1.01 25.84 -13.16
C GLU A 150 -2.21 24.91 -13.27
N VAL A 151 -1.95 23.61 -13.32
CA VAL A 151 -2.93 22.55 -13.57
C VAL A 151 -3.75 22.23 -12.31
N VAL A 152 -5.07 22.14 -12.46
CA VAL A 152 -5.99 21.69 -11.40
C VAL A 152 -5.99 20.16 -11.40
N VAL A 153 -5.67 19.56 -10.25
CA VAL A 153 -5.63 18.09 -10.09
C VAL A 153 -7.00 17.55 -9.68
N ILE A 154 -7.66 18.26 -8.76
CA ILE A 154 -8.95 17.83 -8.22
C ILE A 154 -9.82 19.04 -7.91
N ASN A 155 -11.14 18.88 -8.08
CA ASN A 155 -12.15 19.82 -7.63
C ASN A 155 -13.11 19.11 -6.68
N VAL A 156 -13.09 19.48 -5.41
CA VAL A 156 -13.98 18.90 -4.39
C VAL A 156 -15.23 19.77 -4.27
N VAL A 157 -16.40 19.14 -4.32
CA VAL A 157 -17.70 19.79 -4.11
C VAL A 157 -18.27 19.32 -2.79
N ASP A 158 -18.47 20.23 -1.84
CA ASP A 158 -19.08 19.89 -0.55
C ASP A 158 -20.61 19.79 -0.64
N SER A 159 -21.24 19.37 0.46
CA SER A 159 -22.72 19.24 0.55
C SER A 159 -23.49 20.55 0.33
N GLN A 160 -22.82 21.71 0.42
CA GLN A 160 -23.39 23.03 0.18
C GLN A 160 -23.14 23.51 -1.26
N GLY A 161 -22.53 22.67 -2.10
CA GLY A 161 -22.16 23.01 -3.47
C GLY A 161 -20.94 23.91 -3.58
N LYS A 162 -20.15 24.10 -2.51
CA LYS A 162 -18.92 24.88 -2.58
C LYS A 162 -17.84 24.06 -3.28
N HIS A 163 -17.27 24.66 -4.32
CA HIS A 163 -16.15 24.10 -5.06
C HIS A 163 -14.82 24.49 -4.42
N THR A 164 -13.95 23.52 -4.23
CA THR A 164 -12.56 23.71 -3.79
C THR A 164 -11.64 23.01 -4.78
N ALA A 165 -11.00 23.80 -5.64
CA ALA A 165 -10.02 23.30 -6.58
C ALA A 165 -8.63 23.23 -5.92
N THR A 166 -7.93 22.12 -6.11
CA THR A 166 -6.54 21.95 -5.71
C THR A 166 -5.68 21.80 -6.95
N LYS A 167 -4.63 22.62 -7.04
CA LYS A 167 -3.66 22.60 -8.13
C LYS A 167 -2.44 21.76 -7.76
N VAL A 168 -1.67 21.38 -8.78
CA VAL A 168 -0.32 20.89 -8.55
C VAL A 168 0.54 21.96 -7.87
N LYS A 169 1.59 21.51 -7.20
CA LYS A 169 2.55 22.35 -6.49
C LYS A 169 3.91 22.28 -7.18
N PRO A 170 4.85 23.19 -6.88
CA PRO A 170 6.24 23.00 -7.25
C PRO A 170 6.76 21.65 -6.73
N SER A 171 7.24 20.79 -7.63
CA SER A 171 7.86 19.52 -7.27
C SER A 171 9.38 19.60 -7.30
N ARG A 172 10.05 18.84 -6.43
CA ARG A 172 11.53 18.78 -6.37
C ARG A 172 12.12 18.09 -7.60
N ILE A 173 11.38 17.16 -8.19
CA ILE A 173 11.76 16.41 -9.39
C ILE A 173 10.58 16.54 -10.36
N ALA A 174 10.80 17.04 -11.57
CA ALA A 174 9.81 17.00 -12.63
C ALA A 174 10.33 16.13 -13.78
N THR A 175 9.44 15.42 -14.45
CA THR A 175 9.80 14.60 -15.61
C THR A 175 8.82 14.78 -16.77
N ASP A 176 9.40 14.93 -17.97
CA ASP A 176 8.67 14.98 -19.23
C ASP A 176 8.84 13.69 -20.05
N LEU A 177 9.40 12.63 -19.45
CA LEU A 177 9.53 11.34 -20.12
C LEU A 177 8.14 10.83 -20.57
N PRO A 178 8.05 10.19 -21.75
CA PRO A 178 6.84 9.49 -22.19
C PRO A 178 6.27 8.60 -21.08
N LEU A 179 4.97 8.71 -20.83
CA LEU A 179 4.32 8.08 -19.68
C LEU A 179 3.11 7.24 -20.10
N VAL A 180 3.09 5.99 -19.65
CA VAL A 180 1.92 5.11 -19.69
C VAL A 180 1.50 4.80 -18.26
N VAL A 181 0.20 4.93 -17.96
CA VAL A 181 -0.36 4.59 -16.66
C VAL A 181 -1.18 3.30 -16.79
N LEU A 182 -0.85 2.30 -15.98
CA LEU A 182 -1.59 1.05 -15.92
C LEU A 182 -2.65 1.11 -14.81
N VAL A 183 -3.89 0.77 -15.16
CA VAL A 183 -5.03 0.77 -14.23
C VAL A 183 -5.85 -0.51 -14.37
N ASP A 184 -6.57 -0.89 -13.32
CA ASP A 184 -7.52 -2.00 -13.33
C ASP A 184 -8.81 -1.66 -12.57
N SER A 185 -9.74 -2.61 -12.48
CA SER A 185 -11.01 -2.46 -11.76
C SER A 185 -10.87 -2.23 -10.25
N TYR A 186 -9.67 -2.36 -9.69
CA TYR A 186 -9.35 -2.12 -8.28
C TYR A 186 -8.60 -0.81 -8.06
N THR A 187 -8.18 -0.13 -9.13
CA THR A 187 -7.70 1.26 -9.10
C THR A 187 -8.86 2.16 -8.67
N ALA A 188 -8.72 2.86 -7.54
CA ALA A 188 -9.81 3.66 -6.95
C ALA A 188 -9.33 4.98 -6.33
N SER A 189 -10.25 5.95 -6.18
CA SER A 189 -10.08 7.17 -5.38
C SER A 189 -8.84 7.97 -5.79
N GLY A 190 -7.86 8.17 -4.89
CA GLY A 190 -6.63 8.90 -5.20
C GLY A 190 -5.91 8.44 -6.47
N SER A 191 -5.95 7.13 -6.77
CA SER A 191 -5.37 6.59 -8.01
C SER A 191 -6.14 7.04 -9.25
N GLU A 192 -7.47 7.16 -9.15
CA GLU A 192 -8.33 7.66 -10.22
C GLU A 192 -8.14 9.16 -10.43
N VAL A 193 -7.90 9.91 -9.36
CA VAL A 193 -7.55 11.34 -9.45
C VAL A 193 -6.23 11.53 -10.20
N LEU A 194 -5.19 10.76 -9.86
CA LEU A 194 -3.91 10.82 -10.57
C LEU A 194 -4.05 10.42 -12.05
N ALA A 195 -4.67 9.27 -12.32
CA ALA A 195 -4.86 8.78 -13.69
C ALA A 195 -5.74 9.74 -14.51
N GLY A 196 -6.82 10.25 -13.92
CA GLY A 196 -7.74 11.20 -14.54
C GLY A 196 -7.05 12.52 -14.87
N ALA A 197 -6.30 13.11 -13.93
CA ALA A 197 -5.53 14.33 -14.20
C ALA A 197 -4.52 14.11 -15.34
N LEU A 198 -3.75 13.02 -15.30
CA LEU A 198 -2.78 12.73 -16.37
C LEU A 198 -3.44 12.50 -17.73
N GLN A 199 -4.64 11.92 -17.76
CA GLN A 199 -5.43 11.72 -18.97
C GLN A 199 -6.01 13.04 -19.51
N ASP A 200 -6.67 13.82 -18.64
CA ASP A 200 -7.35 15.07 -19.00
C ASP A 200 -6.37 16.10 -19.57
N TYR A 201 -5.15 16.13 -19.04
CA TYR A 201 -4.09 17.01 -19.53
C TYR A 201 -3.23 16.38 -20.64
N ALA A 202 -3.65 15.25 -21.20
CA ALA A 202 -2.95 14.52 -22.27
C ALA A 202 -1.46 14.24 -21.95
N ARG A 203 -1.13 14.09 -20.66
CA ARG A 203 0.23 13.84 -20.18
C ARG A 203 0.62 12.37 -20.27
N ALA A 204 -0.35 11.47 -20.17
CA ALA A 204 -0.11 10.04 -20.23
C ALA A 204 -1.15 9.29 -21.06
N THR A 205 -0.74 8.14 -21.60
CA THR A 205 -1.68 7.14 -22.13
C THR A 205 -2.15 6.24 -20.99
N ILE A 206 -3.46 6.11 -20.81
CA ILE A 206 -4.04 5.17 -19.83
C ILE A 206 -4.25 3.82 -20.51
N ALA A 207 -3.76 2.74 -19.89
CA ALA A 207 -3.89 1.38 -20.39
C ALA A 207 -4.40 0.44 -19.29
N GLY A 208 -5.24 -0.53 -19.66
CA GLY A 208 -5.82 -1.52 -18.74
C GLY A 208 -7.34 -1.60 -18.86
N THR A 209 -8.03 -1.69 -17.73
CA THR A 209 -9.50 -1.78 -17.68
C THR A 209 -10.12 -0.56 -17.00
N THR A 210 -11.43 -0.39 -17.11
CA THR A 210 -12.17 0.62 -16.34
C THR A 210 -11.88 0.51 -14.85
N THR A 211 -11.68 1.66 -14.20
CA THR A 211 -11.39 1.80 -12.77
C THR A 211 -12.63 1.58 -11.90
N TYR A 212 -12.47 1.63 -10.58
CA TYR A 212 -13.53 1.32 -9.62
C TYR A 212 -14.70 2.31 -9.64
N GLY A 213 -14.44 3.61 -9.84
CA GLY A 213 -15.45 4.67 -9.87
C GLY A 213 -15.74 5.31 -8.52
N LYS A 214 -14.72 5.55 -7.68
CA LYS A 214 -14.86 6.21 -6.36
C LYS A 214 -14.36 7.65 -6.42
N GLY A 215 -15.26 8.57 -6.77
CA GLY A 215 -15.05 10.04 -6.74
C GLY A 215 -15.56 10.69 -5.47
#